data_AF-A0A1F2Z548-F1
#
_entry.id   AF-A0A1F2Z548-F1
#
_cell.length_a   1.000
_cell.length_b   1.000
_cell.length_c   1.000
_cell.angle_alpha   90.00
_cell.angle_beta   90.00
_cell.angle_gamma   90.00
#
_symmetry.space_group_name_H-M   'P 1'
#
loop_
_entity.id
_entity.type
_entity.pdbx_description
1 polymer ?
#
loop_
_entity_poly.entity_id
_entity_poly.type
_entity_poly.pdbx_seq_one_letter_code
_entity_poly.pdbx_strand_id
1 'polypeptide(L)'
;MSKNITIEHATREQIAEFLPEAIALAVGSYRDHMSKTIGEGGFESHHKQAKVAISHIELLIKLAKWADLPDKAVIGDEEASYLQGLMTKAEAEIEAYEEEE
;
A
#
# COMPACT_ATOMS: atom_id res chain seq x y z
N MET A 1 7.01 27.13 24.18
CA MET A 1 6.99 27.57 22.77
C MET A 1 6.16 26.57 21.99
N SER A 2 4.91 26.87 21.67
CA SER A 2 4.10 26.00 20.82
C SER A 2 4.65 26.09 19.40
N LYS A 3 5.19 24.99 18.87
CA LYS A 3 5.44 24.87 17.43
C LYS A 3 4.08 25.04 16.75
N ASN A 4 3.93 26.07 15.91
CA ASN A 4 2.82 26.13 14.96
C ASN A 4 3.02 24.97 13.98
N ILE A 5 2.44 23.82 14.29
CA ILE A 5 2.39 22.68 13.38
C ILE A 5 1.55 23.13 12.20
N THR A 6 2.12 23.07 11.00
CA THR A 6 1.39 23.37 9.78
C THR A 6 0.37 22.25 9.52
N ILE A 7 -0.77 22.57 8.91
CA ILE A 7 -1.77 21.58 8.52
C ILE A 7 -1.15 20.47 7.67
N GLU A 8 -0.21 20.84 6.79
CA GLU A 8 0.53 19.89 5.96
C GLU A 8 1.32 18.87 6.80
N HIS A 9 2.05 19.33 7.82
CA HIS A 9 2.84 18.44 8.68
C HIS A 9 1.94 17.47 9.46
N ALA A 10 0.87 17.98 10.07
CA ALA A 10 -0.11 17.14 10.76
C ALA A 10 -0.80 16.13 9.82
N THR A 11 -1.06 16.53 8.58
CA THR A 11 -1.65 15.65 7.57
C THR A 11 -0.68 14.53 7.18
N ARG A 12 0.61 14.83 7.01
CA ARG A 12 1.64 13.83 6.73
C ARG A 12 1.79 12.82 7.86
N GLU A 13 1.78 13.27 9.11
CA GLU A 13 1.84 12.37 10.29
C GLU A 13 0.62 11.44 10.35
N GLN A 14 -0.59 11.95 10.15
CA GLN A 14 -1.80 11.10 10.13
C GLN A 14 -1.77 10.07 8.99
N ILE A 15 -1.28 10.47 7.82
CA ILE A 15 -1.09 9.57 6.68
C ILE A 15 -0.03 8.52 7.02
N ALA A 16 1.06 8.90 7.70
CA ALA A 16 2.11 7.99 8.15
C ALA A 16 1.61 6.88 9.06
N GLU A 17 0.78 7.24 10.02
CA GLU A 17 0.18 6.28 10.97
C GLU A 17 -0.79 5.33 10.29
N PHE A 18 -1.55 5.82 9.30
CA PHE A 18 -2.57 5.04 8.58
C PHE A 18 -1.99 4.06 7.55
N LEU A 19 -0.94 4.45 6.84
CA LEU A 19 -0.46 3.73 5.65
C LEU A 19 -0.01 2.29 5.87
N PRO A 20 0.72 1.92 6.94
CA PRO A 20 1.18 0.54 7.13
C PRO A 20 0.02 -0.46 7.15
N GLU A 21 -1.02 -0.19 7.94
CA GLU A 21 -2.18 -1.07 8.04
C GLU A 21 -2.98 -1.09 6.73
N ALA A 22 -3.15 0.07 6.08
CA ALA A 22 -3.84 0.16 4.80
C ALA A 22 -3.15 -0.64 3.69
N ILE A 23 -1.82 -0.56 3.59
CA ILE A 23 -1.03 -1.33 2.60
C ILE A 23 -1.10 -2.82 2.92
N ALA A 24 -0.93 -3.20 4.19
CA ALA A 24 -1.00 -4.61 4.61
C ALA A 24 -2.37 -5.23 4.29
N LEU A 25 -3.46 -4.51 4.58
CA LEU A 25 -4.82 -4.95 4.29
C LEU A 25 -5.08 -5.07 2.78
N ALA A 26 -4.64 -4.09 2.00
CA ALA A 26 -4.83 -4.08 0.55
C ALA A 26 -4.10 -5.24 -0.13
N VAL A 27 -2.83 -5.47 0.22
CA VAL A 27 -2.03 -6.60 -0.28
C VAL A 27 -2.62 -7.93 0.15
N GLY A 28 -3.01 -8.07 1.43
CA GLY A 28 -3.65 -9.28 1.94
C GLY A 28 -4.95 -9.60 1.19
N SER A 29 -5.80 -8.59 1.01
CA SER A 29 -7.07 -8.74 0.28
C SER A 29 -6.88 -9.11 -1.18
N TYR A 30 -5.87 -8.55 -1.85
CA TYR A 30 -5.50 -8.91 -3.22
C TYR A 30 -5.08 -10.39 -3.30
N ARG A 31 -4.15 -10.81 -2.44
CA ARG A 31 -3.67 -12.21 -2.41
C ARG A 31 -4.78 -13.20 -2.12
N ASP A 32 -5.62 -12.88 -1.13
CA ASP A 32 -6.79 -13.69 -0.80
C ASP A 32 -7.73 -13.79 -1.98
N HIS A 33 -7.97 -12.68 -2.69
CA HIS A 33 -8.80 -12.66 -3.89
C HIS A 33 -8.19 -13.51 -5.03
N MET A 34 -6.90 -13.36 -5.31
CA MET A 34 -6.20 -14.13 -6.35
C MET A 34 -6.12 -15.62 -6.05
N SER A 35 -6.10 -16.01 -4.77
CA SER A 35 -6.09 -17.42 -4.36
C SER A 35 -7.44 -18.15 -4.54
N LYS A 36 -8.54 -17.42 -4.78
CA LYS A 36 -9.87 -18.02 -4.93
C LYS A 36 -9.97 -18.83 -6.22
N THR A 37 -10.48 -20.05 -6.10
CA THR A 37 -10.93 -20.81 -7.27
C THR A 37 -12.17 -20.17 -7.88
N ILE A 38 -12.10 -19.88 -9.17
CA ILE A 38 -13.22 -19.32 -9.94
C ILE A 38 -13.91 -20.42 -10.75
N GLY A 39 -15.25 -20.39 -10.77
CA GLY A 39 -16.04 -21.25 -11.64
C GLY A 39 -16.01 -20.78 -13.10
N GLU A 40 -16.56 -21.61 -14.01
CA GLU A 40 -16.68 -21.25 -15.42
C GLU A 40 -17.40 -19.90 -15.60
N GLY A 41 -16.83 -19.03 -16.44
CA GLY A 41 -17.35 -17.68 -16.70
C GLY A 41 -17.04 -16.63 -15.63
N GLY A 42 -16.39 -17.00 -14.51
CA GLY A 42 -16.03 -16.06 -13.44
C GLY A 42 -14.77 -15.23 -13.69
N PHE A 43 -13.99 -15.55 -14.74
CA PHE A 43 -12.68 -14.97 -14.99
C PHE A 43 -12.69 -13.45 -15.17
N GLU A 44 -13.55 -12.91 -16.04
CA GLU A 44 -13.58 -11.46 -16.34
C GLU A 44 -13.86 -10.63 -15.09
N SER A 45 -14.85 -11.04 -14.29
CA SER A 45 -15.20 -10.33 -13.05
C SER A 45 -14.09 -10.43 -12.01
N HIS A 46 -13.49 -11.62 -11.86
CA HIS A 46 -12.39 -11.86 -10.93
C HIS A 46 -11.16 -11.02 -11.28
N HIS A 47 -10.77 -11.00 -12.55
CA HIS A 47 -9.65 -10.22 -13.05
C HIS A 47 -9.90 -8.71 -12.94
N LYS A 48 -11.12 -8.23 -13.24
CA LYS A 48 -11.49 -6.82 -13.04
C LYS A 48 -11.37 -6.39 -11.58
N GLN A 49 -11.76 -7.24 -10.64
CA GLN A 49 -11.61 -6.96 -9.20
C GLN A 49 -10.14 -6.95 -8.78
N ALA A 50 -9.32 -7.85 -9.32
CA ALA A 50 -7.87 -7.87 -9.10
C ALA A 50 -7.22 -6.56 -9.57
N LYS A 51 -7.56 -6.09 -10.78
CA LYS A 51 -7.09 -4.80 -11.32
C LYS A 51 -7.39 -3.61 -10.41
N VAL A 52 -8.62 -3.56 -9.87
CA VAL A 52 -9.03 -2.50 -8.94
C VAL A 52 -8.21 -2.55 -7.65
N ALA A 53 -7.97 -3.75 -7.11
CA ALA A 53 -7.14 -3.91 -5.92
C ALA A 53 -5.70 -3.45 -6.16
N ILE A 54 -5.10 -3.81 -7.30
CA ILE A 54 -3.76 -3.33 -7.70
C ILE A 54 -3.72 -1.80 -7.82
N SER A 55 -4.72 -1.19 -8.44
CA SER A 55 -4.82 0.28 -8.55
C SER A 55 -4.87 0.96 -7.17
N HIS A 56 -5.53 0.34 -6.18
CA HIS A 56 -5.55 0.85 -4.80
C HIS A 56 -4.18 0.70 -4.12
N ILE A 57 -3.50 -0.43 -4.32
CA ILE A 57 -2.16 -0.66 -3.78
C ILE A 57 -1.17 0.37 -4.34
N GLU A 58 -1.20 0.64 -5.65
CA GLU A 58 -0.39 1.69 -6.27
C GLU A 58 -0.64 3.07 -5.65
N LEU A 59 -1.91 3.43 -5.43
CA LEU A 59 -2.26 4.72 -4.85
C LEU A 59 -1.70 4.86 -3.43
N LEU A 60 -1.76 3.80 -2.62
CA LEU A 60 -1.20 3.79 -1.28
C LEU A 60 0.33 3.93 -1.29
N ILE A 61 1.02 3.25 -2.21
CA ILE A 61 2.48 3.42 -2.39
C ILE A 61 2.80 4.86 -2.80
N LYS A 62 2.05 5.44 -3.75
CA LYS A 62 2.23 6.83 -4.18
C LYS A 62 2.01 7.80 -3.02
N LEU A 63 1.01 7.54 -2.18
CA LEU A 63 0.73 8.34 -0.98
C LEU A 63 1.83 8.20 0.08
N ALA A 64 2.39 6.99 0.26
CA ALA A 64 3.52 6.76 1.15
C ALA A 64 4.79 7.51 0.70
N LYS A 65 5.09 7.47 -0.60
CA LYS A 65 6.17 8.26 -1.21
C LYS A 65 5.91 9.76 -1.08
N TRP A 66 4.66 10.21 -1.29
CA TRP A 66 4.31 11.62 -1.17
C TRP A 66 4.43 12.15 0.25
N ALA A 67 4.02 11.36 1.25
CA ALA A 67 4.03 11.75 2.65
C ALA A 67 5.45 12.03 3.19
N ASP A 68 6.49 11.76 2.39
CA ASP A 68 7.90 11.91 2.76
C ASP A 68 8.14 11.23 4.10
N LEU A 69 7.60 10.01 4.19
CA LEU A 69 7.63 9.24 5.43
C LEU A 69 9.08 9.12 5.83
N PRO A 70 9.39 9.48 7.09
CA PRO A 70 10.73 9.48 7.61
C PRO A 70 11.60 8.42 7.00
N ASP A 71 12.57 8.88 6.20
CA ASP A 71 13.75 8.09 5.91
C ASP A 71 14.25 7.55 7.26
N LYS A 72 14.77 6.32 7.29
CA LYS A 72 15.09 5.49 8.49
C LYS A 72 15.67 6.21 9.73
N ALA A 73 16.15 7.43 9.58
CA ALA A 73 16.67 8.32 10.59
C ALA A 73 15.64 9.00 11.53
N VAL A 74 14.32 9.10 11.23
CA VAL A 74 13.39 9.94 12.04
C VAL A 74 12.24 9.16 12.72
N ILE A 75 11.88 7.96 12.26
CA ILE A 75 11.03 7.01 13.00
C ILE A 75 11.93 5.87 13.45
N GLY A 76 11.73 5.32 14.65
CA GLY A 76 12.54 4.20 15.14
C GLY A 76 12.74 3.14 14.05
N ASP A 77 13.98 2.67 13.90
CA ASP A 77 14.47 1.90 12.74
C ASP A 77 13.58 0.68 12.36
N GLU A 78 12.83 0.14 13.32
CA GLU A 78 11.87 -0.95 13.12
C GLU A 78 10.59 -0.56 12.34
N GLU A 79 9.92 0.54 12.66
CA GLU A 79 8.66 0.93 11.99
C GLU A 79 8.91 1.39 10.55
N ALA A 80 9.99 2.15 10.33
CA ALA A 80 10.43 2.54 9.00
C ALA A 80 10.83 1.31 8.15
N SER A 81 11.56 0.36 8.74
CA SER A 81 11.92 -0.88 8.05
C SER A 81 10.71 -1.77 7.76
N TYR A 82 9.72 -1.80 8.67
CA TYR A 82 8.47 -2.54 8.47
C TYR A 82 7.68 -1.98 7.28
N LEU A 83 7.45 -0.66 7.25
CA LEU A 83 6.74 -0.02 6.15
C LEU A 83 7.48 -0.19 4.83
N GLN A 84 8.80 -0.01 4.81
CA GLN A 84 9.60 -0.25 3.61
C GLN A 84 9.43 -1.68 3.09
N GLY A 85 9.42 -2.67 4.00
CA GLY A 85 9.16 -4.06 3.66
C GLY A 85 7.75 -4.31 3.11
N LEU A 86 6.74 -3.58 3.60
CA LEU A 86 5.38 -3.61 3.04
C LEU A 86 5.34 -3.02 1.63
N MET A 87 5.99 -1.87 1.41
CA MET A 87 6.05 -1.22 0.09
C MET A 87 6.74 -2.12 -0.93
N THR A 88 7.88 -2.75 -0.60
CA THR A 88 8.57 -3.67 -1.51
C THR A 88 7.70 -4.87 -1.87
N LYS A 89 6.95 -5.44 -0.92
CA LYS A 89 6.01 -6.53 -1.21
C LYS A 89 4.89 -6.06 -2.13
N ALA A 90 4.34 -4.88 -1.86
CA ALA A 90 3.26 -4.30 -2.64
C ALA A 90 3.70 -3.99 -4.09
N GLU A 91 4.92 -3.47 -4.28
CA GLU A 91 5.52 -3.27 -5.60
C GLU A 91 5.70 -4.59 -6.36
N ALA A 92 6.12 -5.67 -5.68
CA ALA A 92 6.23 -6.99 -6.30
C ALA A 92 4.88 -7.58 -6.75
N GLU A 93 3.78 -7.33 -6.01
CA GLU A 93 2.43 -7.75 -6.46
C GLU A 93 1.98 -6.97 -7.71
N ILE A 94 2.33 -5.68 -7.81
CA ILE A 94 2.04 -4.85 -9.00
C ILE A 94 2.81 -5.40 -10.21
N GLU A 95 4.12 -5.61 -10.06
CA GLU A 95 4.98 -6.14 -11.13
C GLU A 95 4.49 -7.51 -11.62
N ALA A 96 4.17 -8.43 -10.69
CA ALA A 96 3.63 -9.74 -11.04
C ALA A 96 2.29 -9.64 -11.81
N TYR A 97 1.40 -8.73 -11.41
CA TYR A 97 0.14 -8.51 -12.12
C TYR A 97 0.36 -7.91 -13.53
N GLU A 98 1.32 -6.99 -13.68
CA GLU A 98 1.67 -6.41 -14.98
C GLU A 98 2.29 -7.43 -15.95
N GLU A 99 3.02 -8.44 -15.45
CA GLU A 99 3.55 -9.54 -16.28
C GLU A 99 2.46 -10.53 -16.74
N GLU A 100 1.35 -10.63 -16.02
CA GLU A 100 0.21 -11.50 -16.34
C GLU A 100 -0.83 -10.87 -17.29
N GLU A 101 -0.79 -9.54 -17.50
CA GLU A 101 -1.65 -8.78 -18.44
C GLU A 101 -1.13 -8.82 -19.91
#